data_AF-A0A3A0DTC7-F1
#
_entry.id   AF-A0A3A0DTC7-F1
#
_cell.length_a   1.000
_cell.length_b   1.000
_cell.length_c   1.000
_cell.angle_alpha   90.00
_cell.angle_beta   90.00
_cell.angle_gamma   90.00
#
_symmetry.space_group_name_H-M   'P 1'
#
loop_
_entity.id
_entity.type
_entity.pdbx_description
1 polymer ?
#
loop_
_entity_poly.entity_id
_entity_poly.type
_entity_poly.pdbx_seq_one_letter_code
_entity_poly.pdbx_strand_id
1 'polypeptide(L)'
;MKARRREQQRIRSEVELEFDGLRGTKWRLTSKQTPRYNCIAWAVGEKHRPWDLLRGYWPDGVPRTGCLTSLIAAYQTKGFEICDEAPLEYDQSFDKVVLYGVQTGSGHEWQHAAKLMPNGMWSSKLGNWVDIQHEQPEHVNHADYGEPLVYMRKAKRCAATQSSKGSRTKVEKDGESRAGRDSEKLPHPPEVP
;
A
#
# COMPACT_ATOMS: atom_id res chain seq x y z
N MET A 1 7.58 -22.11 28.71
CA MET A 1 6.38 -21.24 28.59
C MET A 1 6.44 -19.95 29.41
N LYS A 2 6.91 -19.95 30.67
CA LYS A 2 6.96 -18.73 31.52
C LYS A 2 7.86 -17.60 30.97
N ALA A 3 9.05 -17.92 30.45
CA ALA A 3 9.99 -16.93 29.91
C ALA A 3 9.43 -16.15 28.71
N ARG A 4 8.78 -16.83 27.76
CA ARG A 4 8.16 -16.19 26.58
C ARG A 4 7.04 -15.22 26.97
N ARG A 5 6.24 -15.56 27.99
CA ARG A 5 5.19 -14.65 28.50
C ARG A 5 5.78 -13.40 29.16
N ARG A 6 6.86 -13.55 29.93
CA ARG A 6 7.57 -12.42 30.53
C ARG A 6 8.16 -11.48 29.48
N GLU A 7 8.77 -12.03 28.43
CA GLU A 7 9.30 -11.22 27.33
C GLU A 7 8.20 -10.46 26.60
N GLN A 8 7.08 -11.13 26.27
CA GLN A 8 5.94 -10.46 25.64
C GLN A 8 5.35 -9.36 26.53
N GLN A 9 5.29 -9.58 27.84
CA GLN A 9 4.82 -8.57 28.78
C GLN A 9 5.77 -7.37 28.83
N ARG A 10 7.10 -7.60 28.82
CA ARG A 10 8.09 -6.52 28.79
C ARG A 10 7.94 -5.64 27.54
N ILE A 11 7.92 -6.27 26.37
CA ILE A 11 7.73 -5.58 25.09
C ILE A 11 6.39 -4.83 25.10
N ARG A 12 5.33 -5.44 25.65
CA ARG A 12 4.02 -4.79 25.74
C ARG A 12 4.08 -3.50 26.55
N SER A 13 4.72 -3.54 27.72
CA SER A 13 4.89 -2.38 28.58
C SER A 13 5.74 -1.30 27.93
N GLU A 14 6.83 -1.66 27.23
CA GLU A 14 7.66 -0.70 26.48
C GLU A 14 6.85 0.01 25.39
N VAL A 15 6.06 -0.75 24.62
CA VAL A 15 5.19 -0.18 23.57
C VAL A 15 4.10 0.73 24.16
N GLU A 16 3.48 0.35 25.28
CA GLU A 16 2.50 1.21 25.97
C GLU A 16 3.14 2.43 26.65
N LEU A 17 4.45 2.44 26.91
CA LEU A 17 5.17 3.61 27.40
C LEU A 17 5.41 4.64 26.28
N GLU A 18 5.67 4.16 25.07
CA GLU A 18 5.90 5.01 23.89
C GLU A 18 4.59 5.51 23.27
N PHE A 19 3.56 4.66 23.22
CA PHE A 19 2.27 4.97 22.60
C PHE A 19 1.15 4.95 23.62
N ASP A 20 0.89 6.11 24.24
CA ASP A 20 -0.16 6.27 25.26
C ASP A 20 -1.55 5.85 24.75
N GLY A 21 -1.84 6.05 23.46
CA GLY A 21 -3.11 5.65 22.81
C GLY A 21 -3.36 4.13 22.76
N LEU A 22 -2.36 3.30 23.05
CA LEU A 22 -2.52 1.85 23.16
C LEU A 22 -2.96 1.40 24.56
N ARG A 23 -2.86 2.26 25.59
CA ARG A 23 -3.23 1.89 26.96
C ARG A 23 -4.75 1.73 27.07
N GLY A 24 -5.19 0.60 27.62
CA GLY A 24 -6.61 0.31 27.81
C GLY A 24 -7.37 -0.06 26.52
N THR A 25 -6.70 -0.07 25.37
CA THR A 25 -7.30 -0.45 24.08
C THR A 25 -6.92 -1.88 23.69
N LYS A 26 -7.62 -2.44 22.69
CA LYS A 26 -7.31 -3.78 22.20
C LYS A 26 -6.21 -3.69 21.14
N TRP A 27 -5.05 -4.23 21.49
CA TRP A 27 -3.94 -4.36 20.56
C TRP A 27 -3.11 -5.61 20.87
N ARG A 28 -2.36 -6.12 19.88
CA ARG A 28 -1.51 -7.31 20.06
C ARG A 28 -0.21 -7.26 19.28
N LEU A 29 0.80 -7.94 19.82
CA LEU A 29 2.04 -8.28 19.12
C LEU A 29 1.77 -9.36 18.08
N THR A 30 2.28 -9.19 16.86
CA THR A 30 2.05 -10.11 15.74
C THR A 30 3.31 -10.69 15.12
N SER A 31 4.49 -10.17 15.45
CA SER A 31 5.76 -10.69 14.96
C SER A 31 6.88 -10.65 16.01
N LYS A 32 8.01 -11.27 15.65
CA LYS A 32 9.30 -11.09 16.35
C LYS A 32 10.01 -9.88 15.76
N GLN A 33 10.99 -9.35 16.49
CA GLN A 33 11.83 -8.26 15.98
C GLN A 33 12.56 -8.66 14.69
N THR A 34 12.58 -7.76 13.71
CA THR A 34 13.30 -7.99 12.45
C THR A 34 13.68 -6.67 11.76
N PRO A 35 14.91 -6.54 11.25
CA PRO A 35 15.35 -5.38 10.46
C PRO A 35 15.09 -5.53 8.95
N ARG A 36 14.49 -6.65 8.51
CA ARG A 36 14.39 -7.01 7.07
C ARG A 36 13.51 -6.07 6.24
N TYR A 37 12.57 -5.40 6.89
CA TYR A 37 11.66 -4.42 6.31
C TYR A 37 11.37 -3.34 7.36
N ASN A 38 10.74 -2.25 6.98
CA ASN A 38 10.26 -1.19 7.89
C ASN A 38 8.76 -0.96 7.69
N CYS A 39 8.17 0.00 8.42
CA CYS A 39 6.75 0.35 8.32
C CYS A 39 6.30 0.70 6.89
N ILE A 40 7.12 1.48 6.19
CA ILE A 40 6.84 1.92 4.82
C ILE A 40 6.75 0.72 3.87
N ALA A 41 7.72 -0.20 3.93
CA ALA A 41 7.69 -1.43 3.14
C ALA A 41 6.55 -2.38 3.57
N TRP A 42 6.31 -2.50 4.87
CA TRP A 42 5.26 -3.37 5.42
C TRP A 42 3.88 -3.00 4.90
N ALA A 43 3.54 -1.71 4.90
CA ALA A 43 2.21 -1.25 4.52
C ALA A 43 1.89 -1.50 3.03
N VAL A 44 2.89 -1.45 2.14
CA VAL A 44 2.75 -1.88 0.73
C VAL A 44 2.84 -3.40 0.53
N GLY A 45 3.04 -4.17 1.60
CA GLY A 45 3.12 -5.63 1.58
C GLY A 45 4.50 -6.21 1.27
N GLU A 46 5.56 -5.40 1.27
CA GLU A 46 6.95 -5.85 1.05
C GLU A 46 7.63 -6.20 2.38
N LYS A 47 8.04 -7.47 2.55
CA LYS A 47 8.72 -7.98 3.75
C LYS A 47 10.18 -8.38 3.53
N HIS A 48 10.73 -8.06 2.36
CA HIS A 48 12.05 -8.54 1.93
C HIS A 48 13.12 -7.46 1.83
N ARG A 49 12.73 -6.17 1.88
CA ARG A 49 13.63 -5.02 1.86
C ARG A 49 12.96 -3.82 2.55
N PRO A 50 13.71 -2.93 3.20
CA PRO A 50 13.18 -1.67 3.73
C PRO A 50 13.00 -0.62 2.62
N TRP A 51 12.05 0.28 2.82
CA TRP A 51 11.84 1.47 1.98
C TRP A 51 12.28 2.70 2.77
N ASP A 52 13.40 3.30 2.41
CA ASP A 52 14.07 4.30 3.24
C ASP A 52 14.83 5.28 2.34
N LEU A 53 15.00 6.52 2.80
CA LEU A 53 15.62 7.61 2.02
C LEU A 53 17.15 7.53 1.94
N LEU A 54 17.80 6.87 2.89
CA LEU A 54 19.26 6.79 2.95
C LEU A 54 19.79 5.53 2.26
N ARG A 55 19.40 4.35 2.74
CA ARG A 55 19.96 3.06 2.27
C ARG A 55 18.92 2.04 1.81
N GLY A 56 17.63 2.36 1.90
CA GLY A 56 16.56 1.46 1.46
C GLY A 56 16.22 1.59 -0.02
N TYR A 57 15.30 0.74 -0.45
CA TYR A 57 14.67 0.86 -1.75
C TYR A 57 13.81 2.14 -1.83
N TRP A 58 13.76 2.74 -3.01
CA TRP A 58 12.76 3.74 -3.37
C TRP A 58 12.40 3.57 -4.84
N PRO A 59 11.13 3.75 -5.24
CA PRO A 59 10.74 3.60 -6.64
C PRO A 59 11.44 4.59 -7.57
N ASP A 60 11.76 4.14 -8.79
CA ASP A 60 12.34 4.97 -9.83
C ASP A 60 11.34 6.06 -10.28
N GLY A 61 11.86 7.25 -10.60
CA GLY A 61 11.04 8.38 -11.05
C GLY A 61 10.23 9.09 -9.96
N VAL A 62 10.33 8.65 -8.71
CA VAL A 62 9.68 9.32 -7.56
C VAL A 62 10.73 10.12 -6.77
N PRO A 63 10.45 11.39 -6.41
CA PRO A 63 11.33 12.16 -5.54
C PRO A 63 11.63 11.40 -4.24
N ARG A 64 12.91 11.25 -3.89
CA ARG A 64 13.34 10.54 -2.69
C ARG A 64 13.57 11.54 -1.56
N THR A 65 12.47 12.04 -0.99
CA THR A 65 12.49 13.07 0.07
C THR A 65 11.58 12.68 1.23
N GLY A 66 11.76 13.36 2.38
CA GLY A 66 10.91 13.22 3.56
C GLY A 66 9.51 13.79 3.40
N CYS A 67 9.20 14.50 2.31
CA CYS A 67 7.90 15.11 2.09
C CYS A 67 6.81 14.05 1.93
N LEU A 68 5.67 14.22 2.60
CA LEU A 68 4.53 13.30 2.53
C LEU A 68 4.08 13.02 1.08
N THR A 69 4.12 14.04 0.21
CA THR A 69 3.79 13.92 -1.22
C THR A 69 4.71 12.94 -1.96
N SER A 70 5.99 12.86 -1.59
CA SER A 70 6.93 11.88 -2.13
C SER A 70 6.56 10.45 -1.74
N LEU A 71 6.09 10.24 -0.50
CA LEU A 71 5.63 8.94 -0.04
C LEU A 71 4.33 8.51 -0.72
N ILE A 72 3.38 9.44 -0.89
CA ILE A 72 2.15 9.22 -1.66
C ILE A 72 2.50 8.77 -3.08
N ALA A 73 3.40 9.50 -3.78
CA ALA A 73 3.84 9.15 -5.12
C ALA A 73 4.52 7.76 -5.16
N ALA A 74 5.32 7.43 -4.15
CA ALA A 74 5.94 6.11 -4.03
C ALA A 74 4.88 5.00 -3.92
N TYR A 75 3.81 5.22 -3.16
CA TYR A 75 2.69 4.28 -3.01
C TYR A 75 1.86 4.17 -4.30
N GLN A 76 1.69 5.28 -5.03
CA GLN A 76 1.04 5.28 -6.34
C GLN A 76 1.76 4.38 -7.35
N THR A 77 3.10 4.26 -7.30
CA THR A 77 3.83 3.29 -8.16
C THR A 77 3.43 1.82 -7.92
N LYS A 78 2.82 1.52 -6.76
CA LYS A 78 2.32 0.20 -6.41
C LYS A 78 0.83 0.03 -6.72
N GLY A 79 0.18 1.03 -7.29
CA GLY A 79 -1.25 1.05 -7.62
C GLY A 79 -2.15 1.45 -6.44
N PHE A 80 -1.61 2.19 -5.46
CA PHE A 80 -2.44 2.81 -4.44
C PHE A 80 -2.96 4.16 -4.91
N GLU A 81 -4.20 4.46 -4.58
CA GLU A 81 -4.88 5.72 -4.86
C GLU A 81 -5.35 6.32 -3.54
N ILE A 82 -5.41 7.65 -3.46
CA ILE A 82 -5.91 8.36 -2.27
C ILE A 82 -7.39 8.05 -2.08
N CYS A 83 -7.80 7.88 -0.83
CA CYS A 83 -9.20 7.78 -0.45
C CYS A 83 -9.69 9.14 0.05
N ASP A 84 -10.88 9.56 -0.38
CA ASP A 84 -11.52 10.79 0.12
C ASP A 84 -11.96 10.67 1.59
N GLU A 85 -12.20 9.44 2.05
CA GLU A 85 -12.62 9.13 3.43
C GLU A 85 -11.72 8.05 4.06
N ALA A 86 -11.57 8.12 5.39
CA ALA A 86 -10.84 7.13 6.17
C ALA A 86 -11.53 5.76 6.07
N PRO A 87 -10.92 4.76 5.41
CA PRO A 87 -11.59 3.50 5.14
C PRO A 87 -11.37 2.55 6.32
N LEU A 88 -12.06 2.83 7.43
CA LEU A 88 -11.89 2.11 8.71
C LEU A 88 -12.30 0.63 8.64
N GLU A 89 -13.20 0.27 7.72
CA GLU A 89 -13.68 -1.09 7.57
C GLU A 89 -12.86 -1.92 6.58
N TYR A 90 -12.69 -3.20 6.87
CA TYR A 90 -12.04 -4.13 5.95
C TYR A 90 -12.91 -4.40 4.73
N ASP A 91 -12.32 -4.27 3.55
CA ASP A 91 -12.91 -4.72 2.29
C ASP A 91 -11.95 -5.72 1.64
N GLN A 92 -12.44 -6.92 1.35
CA GLN A 92 -11.65 -7.97 0.71
C GLN A 92 -11.18 -7.62 -0.71
N SER A 93 -11.81 -6.63 -1.33
CA SER A 93 -11.49 -6.15 -2.67
C SER A 93 -10.32 -5.16 -2.67
N PHE A 94 -9.92 -4.64 -1.50
CA PHE A 94 -8.87 -3.62 -1.41
C PHE A 94 -7.81 -3.94 -0.35
N ASP A 95 -6.56 -3.60 -0.65
CA ASP A 95 -5.55 -3.32 0.37
C ASP A 95 -5.69 -1.85 0.77
N LYS A 96 -5.81 -1.57 2.07
CA LYS A 96 -5.98 -0.21 2.60
C LYS A 96 -4.80 0.12 3.52
N VAL A 97 -4.31 1.35 3.41
CA VAL A 97 -3.17 1.86 4.16
C VAL A 97 -3.45 3.27 4.66
N VAL A 98 -2.72 3.68 5.68
CA VAL A 98 -2.69 5.05 6.18
C VAL A 98 -1.24 5.48 6.29
N LEU A 99 -0.95 6.70 5.84
CA LEU A 99 0.34 7.35 5.90
C LEU A 99 0.29 8.40 7.00
N TYR A 100 1.32 8.39 7.83
CA TYR A 100 1.47 9.31 8.95
C TYR A 100 2.53 10.34 8.65
N GLY A 101 2.36 11.53 9.22
CA GLY A 101 3.37 12.55 9.15
C GLY A 101 3.28 13.55 10.28
N VAL A 102 4.26 14.45 10.29
CA VAL A 102 4.35 15.59 11.20
C VAL A 102 4.33 16.87 10.38
N GLN A 103 3.60 17.87 10.85
CA GLN A 103 3.65 19.20 10.27
C GLN A 103 5.03 19.83 10.53
N THR A 104 5.66 20.32 9.48
CA THR A 104 6.89 21.10 9.49
C THR A 104 6.64 22.47 8.86
N GLY A 105 7.62 23.37 8.91
CA GLY A 105 7.48 24.72 8.35
C GLY A 105 7.20 24.76 6.84
N SER A 106 7.55 23.69 6.11
CA SER A 106 7.41 23.59 4.65
C SER A 106 6.29 22.66 4.18
N GLY A 107 5.53 22.05 5.09
CA GLY A 107 4.46 21.10 4.77
C GLY A 107 4.41 19.94 5.76
N HIS A 108 4.19 18.73 5.27
CA HIS A 108 4.23 17.53 6.11
C HIS A 108 5.41 16.64 5.73
N GLU A 109 6.12 16.15 6.73
CA GLU A 109 7.13 15.10 6.59
C GLU A 109 6.55 13.76 7.03
N TRP A 110 6.74 12.71 6.23
CA TRP A 110 6.21 11.39 6.57
C TRP A 110 7.07 10.71 7.63
N GLN A 111 6.43 9.98 8.53
CA GLN A 111 7.09 9.31 9.66
C GLN A 111 6.77 7.81 9.71
N HIS A 112 5.55 7.42 9.33
CA HIS A 112 5.07 6.06 9.52
C HIS A 112 4.02 5.66 8.47
N ALA A 113 3.75 4.36 8.36
CA ALA A 113 2.65 3.82 7.58
C ALA A 113 2.08 2.56 8.24
N ALA A 114 0.76 2.41 8.20
CA ALA A 114 0.06 1.23 8.68
C ALA A 114 -0.86 0.64 7.61
N LYS A 115 -1.13 -0.67 7.70
CA LYS A 115 -2.01 -1.41 6.78
C LYS A 115 -3.21 -2.00 7.51
N LEU A 116 -4.40 -1.87 6.93
CA LEU A 116 -5.60 -2.52 7.44
C LEU A 116 -5.60 -4.02 7.12
N MET A 117 -5.86 -4.84 8.14
CA MET A 117 -5.80 -6.29 8.08
C MET A 117 -7.21 -6.92 7.95
N PRO A 118 -7.33 -8.18 7.49
CA PRO A 118 -8.62 -8.86 7.34
C PRO A 118 -9.48 -8.96 8.60
N ASN A 119 -8.86 -8.85 9.78
CA ASN A 119 -9.53 -8.83 11.07
C ASN A 119 -9.98 -7.43 11.51
N GLY A 120 -9.98 -6.44 10.61
CA GLY A 120 -10.42 -5.06 10.88
C GLY A 120 -9.46 -4.24 11.74
N MET A 121 -8.24 -4.71 12.00
CA MET A 121 -7.24 -3.99 12.79
C MET A 121 -6.15 -3.42 11.89
N TRP A 122 -5.61 -2.27 12.28
CA TRP A 122 -4.46 -1.66 11.63
C TRP A 122 -3.18 -2.31 12.11
N SER A 123 -2.25 -2.57 11.19
CA SER A 123 -0.97 -3.19 11.48
C SER A 123 0.17 -2.21 11.23
N SER A 124 0.94 -1.96 12.28
CA SER A 124 2.12 -1.08 12.29
C SER A 124 3.38 -1.90 12.58
N LYS A 125 4.44 -1.66 11.82
CA LYS A 125 5.79 -2.09 12.22
C LYS A 125 6.45 -1.00 13.04
N LEU A 126 6.81 -1.30 14.28
CA LEU A 126 7.45 -0.34 15.17
C LEU A 126 8.96 -0.34 14.95
N GLY A 127 9.43 0.44 13.97
CA GLY A 127 10.85 0.52 13.60
C GLY A 127 11.52 -0.86 13.43
N ASN A 128 12.69 -1.05 14.05
CA ASN A 128 13.41 -2.33 14.07
C ASN A 128 12.84 -3.36 15.06
N TRP A 129 11.80 -3.00 15.80
CA TRP A 129 11.19 -3.86 16.82
C TRP A 129 10.15 -4.79 16.18
N VAL A 130 8.99 -4.91 16.81
CA VAL A 130 7.91 -5.84 16.53
C VAL A 130 6.83 -5.21 15.64
N ASP A 131 6.02 -6.06 15.01
CA ASP A 131 4.78 -5.62 14.39
C ASP A 131 3.64 -5.75 15.40
N ILE A 132 2.80 -4.72 15.45
CA ILE A 132 1.58 -4.70 16.26
C ILE A 132 0.34 -4.65 15.38
N GLN A 133 -0.78 -5.04 15.95
CA GLN A 133 -2.10 -4.70 15.46
C GLN A 133 -2.87 -3.93 16.52
N HIS A 134 -3.55 -2.87 16.11
CA HIS A 134 -4.32 -1.95 16.95
C HIS A 134 -5.63 -1.55 16.24
N GLU A 135 -6.62 -1.10 16.99
CA GLU A 135 -7.97 -0.87 16.45
C GLU A 135 -8.10 0.39 15.60
N GLN A 136 -7.43 1.48 15.98
CA GLN A 136 -7.57 2.78 15.33
C GLN A 136 -6.20 3.36 14.95
N PRO A 137 -6.05 3.96 13.75
CA PRO A 137 -4.81 4.61 13.32
C PRO A 137 -4.18 5.52 14.38
N GLU A 138 -5.01 6.24 15.11
CA GLU A 138 -4.62 7.23 16.11
C GLU A 138 -3.96 6.63 17.36
N HIS A 139 -4.14 5.33 17.62
CA HIS A 139 -3.57 4.68 18.80
C HIS A 139 -2.04 4.66 18.81
N VAL A 140 -1.41 4.81 17.64
CA VAL A 140 0.06 4.87 17.50
C VAL A 140 0.57 6.28 17.23
N ASN A 141 -0.25 7.31 17.49
CA ASN A 141 0.19 8.69 17.40
C ASN A 141 1.28 8.96 18.43
N HIS A 142 2.40 9.52 17.97
CA HIS A 142 3.53 9.91 18.80
C HIS A 142 4.34 10.97 18.05
N ALA A 143 5.10 11.80 18.76
CA ALA A 143 5.91 12.86 18.14
C ALA A 143 6.82 12.33 17.03
N ASP A 144 7.39 11.14 17.22
CA ASP A 144 8.29 10.50 16.24
C ASP A 144 7.55 9.66 15.17
N TYR A 145 6.27 9.32 15.38
CA TYR A 145 5.47 8.53 14.43
C TYR A 145 4.47 9.36 13.63
N GLY A 146 4.25 10.61 14.05
CA GLY A 146 3.27 11.51 13.47
C GLY A 146 1.84 11.13 13.80
N GLU A 147 0.92 11.72 13.04
CA GLU A 147 -0.52 11.46 13.09
C GLU A 147 -1.01 10.95 11.72
N PRO A 148 -2.15 10.24 11.65
CA PRO A 148 -2.68 9.75 10.38
C PRO A 148 -3.13 10.92 9.50
N LEU A 149 -2.53 11.06 8.31
CA LEU A 149 -2.81 12.18 7.41
C LEU A 149 -3.50 11.74 6.12
N VAL A 150 -3.06 10.64 5.51
CA VAL A 150 -3.54 10.24 4.19
C VAL A 150 -3.88 8.77 4.17
N TYR A 151 -5.11 8.47 3.79
CA TYR A 151 -5.57 7.11 3.55
C TYR A 151 -5.45 6.77 2.07
N MET A 152 -4.99 5.56 1.77
CA MET A 152 -4.89 5.09 0.40
C MET A 152 -5.42 3.66 0.29
N ARG A 153 -5.89 3.29 -0.91
CA ARG A 153 -6.33 1.94 -1.22
C ARG A 153 -5.80 1.45 -2.55
N LYS A 154 -5.69 0.14 -2.69
CA LYS A 154 -5.31 -0.55 -3.92
C LYS A 154 -6.25 -1.71 -4.15
N ALA A 155 -6.79 -1.84 -5.36
CA ALA A 155 -7.60 -3.01 -5.73
C ALA A 155 -6.75 -4.29 -5.65
N LYS A 156 -7.25 -5.27 -4.89
CA LYS A 156 -6.71 -6.63 -4.92
C LYS A 156 -7.21 -7.26 -6.21
N ARG A 157 -6.34 -8.04 -6.87
CA ARG A 157 -6.79 -8.85 -8.00
C ARG A 157 -7.85 -9.81 -7.47
N CYS A 158 -9.10 -9.63 -7.89
CA CYS A 158 -10.08 -10.71 -7.76
C CYS A 158 -9.52 -11.91 -8.52
N ALA A 159 -9.41 -13.06 -7.85
CA ALA A 159 -9.19 -14.31 -8.54
C ALA A 159 -10.44 -14.59 -9.37
N ALA A 160 -10.49 -14.04 -10.58
CA ALA A 160 -11.53 -14.37 -11.54
C ALA A 160 -11.36 -15.85 -11.91
N THR A 161 -12.26 -16.69 -11.41
CA THR A 161 -12.48 -18.02 -11.96
C THR A 161 -12.81 -17.86 -13.43
N GLN A 162 -11.85 -18.15 -14.31
CA GLN A 162 -12.14 -18.32 -15.72
C GLN A 162 -13.04 -19.55 -15.85
N SER A 163 -14.33 -19.34 -16.04
CA SER A 163 -15.25 -20.41 -16.43
C SER A 163 -16.08 -19.95 -17.62
N SER A 164 -15.61 -20.37 -18.80
CA SER A 164 -16.45 -20.89 -19.89
C SER A 164 -17.36 -19.86 -20.60
N LYS A 165 -17.57 -19.84 -21.91
CA LYS A 165 -17.50 -20.83 -22.97
C LYS A 165 -17.46 -20.05 -24.27
N GLY A 166 -16.67 -20.53 -25.23
CA GLY A 166 -16.86 -20.17 -26.63
C GLY A 166 -18.28 -20.56 -27.04
N SER A 167 -19.06 -19.56 -27.46
CA SER A 167 -20.27 -19.80 -28.23
C SER A 167 -19.91 -19.73 -29.70
N ARG A 168 -19.78 -20.91 -30.32
CA ARG A 168 -19.80 -21.07 -31.77
C ARG A 168 -21.22 -20.75 -32.23
N THR A 169 -21.45 -19.58 -32.80
CA THR A 169 -22.61 -19.35 -33.66
C THR A 169 -22.24 -19.74 -35.08
N LYS A 170 -22.85 -20.84 -35.52
CA LYS A 170 -22.95 -21.27 -36.91
C LYS A 170 -23.86 -20.29 -37.63
N VAL A 171 -23.36 -19.57 -38.62
CA VAL A 171 -24.16 -18.81 -39.59
C VAL A 171 -23.93 -19.45 -40.95
N GLU A 172 -24.97 -20.09 -41.48
CA GLU A 172 -25.05 -20.52 -42.88
C GLU A 172 -25.81 -19.46 -43.68
N LYS A 173 -25.17 -19.04 -44.78
CA LYS A 173 -25.66 -18.66 -46.13
C LYS A 173 -26.80 -17.64 -46.28
N ASP A 174 -26.52 -16.58 -47.04
CA ASP A 174 -26.88 -16.33 -48.45
C ASP A 174 -26.18 -15.01 -48.86
N GLY A 175 -25.45 -14.83 -49.98
CA GLY A 175 -25.90 -14.84 -51.37
C GLY A 175 -25.65 -13.44 -51.97
N GLU A 176 -24.98 -13.35 -53.13
CA GLU A 176 -24.76 -12.15 -53.98
C GLU A 176 -23.81 -11.03 -53.48
N SER A 177 -23.05 -10.26 -54.27
CA SER A 177 -22.40 -10.35 -55.59
C SER A 177 -21.66 -9.00 -55.81
N ARG A 178 -20.54 -9.04 -56.55
CA ARG A 178 -19.90 -7.96 -57.35
C ARG A 178 -19.04 -6.84 -56.69
N ALA A 179 -17.73 -6.95 -57.04
CA ALA A 179 -16.92 -6.03 -57.86
C ALA A 179 -16.22 -4.79 -57.26
N GLY A 180 -14.97 -4.61 -57.72
CA GLY A 180 -14.08 -3.42 -57.58
C GLY A 180 -13.14 -3.51 -56.39
N ARG A 181 -11.86 -3.94 -56.47
CA ARG A 181 -10.73 -3.43 -57.27
C ARG A 181 -10.67 -1.91 -57.25
N ASP A 182 -9.91 -1.35 -56.32
CA ASP A 182 -8.98 -0.28 -56.65
C ASP A 182 -7.75 -0.31 -55.73
N SER A 183 -6.62 -0.07 -56.38
CA SER A 183 -5.26 -0.24 -55.89
C SER A 183 -4.55 1.05 -56.22
N GLU A 184 -4.45 2.00 -55.29
CA GLU A 184 -3.58 3.17 -55.47
C GLU A 184 -2.92 3.52 -54.13
N LYS A 185 -1.66 3.14 -53.94
CA LYS A 185 -0.41 3.86 -54.30
C LYS A 185 -0.06 4.98 -53.31
N LEU A 186 0.96 4.69 -52.49
CA LEU A 186 1.89 5.63 -51.87
C LEU A 186 2.47 6.61 -52.92
N PRO A 187 2.83 7.85 -52.52
CA PRO A 187 4.22 8.09 -52.11
C PRO A 187 4.44 9.11 -50.97
N HIS A 188 5.46 8.83 -50.13
CA HIS A 188 6.31 9.80 -49.42
C HIS A 188 7.38 10.38 -50.38
N PRO A 189 8.29 11.30 -49.97
CA PRO A 189 8.20 12.55 -49.19
C PRO A 189 8.81 13.73 -50.02
N PRO A 190 9.21 14.87 -49.40
CA PRO A 190 10.64 15.03 -49.13
C PRO A 190 11.00 15.77 -47.81
N GLU A 191 12.16 15.38 -47.25
CA GLU A 191 12.99 16.14 -46.30
C GLU A 191 13.63 17.35 -46.96
N VAL A 192 13.80 18.48 -46.25
CA VAL A 192 15.00 19.37 -46.17
C VAL A 192 14.69 20.51 -45.16
N PRO A 193 15.65 21.21 -44.52
CA PRO A 193 17.08 20.94 -44.28
C PRO A 193 17.43 20.61 -42.82
#